data_AF-A0A2V8F265-F1
#
_entry.id   AF-A0A2V8F265-F1
#
_cell.length_a   1.000
_cell.length_b   1.000
_cell.length_c   1.000
_cell.angle_alpha   90.00
_cell.angle_beta   90.00
_cell.angle_gamma   90.00
#
_symmetry.space_group_name_H-M   'P 1'
#
loop_
_entity.id
_entity.type
_entity.pdbx_description
1 polymer ?
#
loop_
_entity_poly.entity_id
_entity_poly.type
_entity_poly.pdbx_seq_one_letter_code
_entity_poly.pdbx_strand_id
1 'polypeptide(L)'
;MKPLPVPDSDAIFVMGNQYPHAGTTQSSNSGVPDYYDRLTGVTAFEEQALFNFQGGGTLDLNGTPQRVIGVAATPSLFRLLRVPPLLGRIFTEAEGEPGQ
;
A
#
# COMPACT_ATOMS: atom_id res chain seq x y z
N MET A 1 3.48 -3.93 -21.96
CA MET A 1 3.62 -3.31 -20.62
C MET A 1 4.86 -3.90 -19.96
N LYS A 2 5.60 -3.12 -19.18
CA LYS A 2 6.77 -3.62 -18.43
C LYS A 2 6.28 -4.14 -17.07
N PRO A 3 6.59 -5.38 -16.67
CA PRO A 3 6.25 -5.90 -15.35
C PRO A 3 6.84 -5.04 -14.23
N LEU A 4 6.25 -5.13 -13.03
CA LEU A 4 6.83 -4.49 -11.85
C LEU A 4 8.23 -5.08 -11.58
N PRO A 5 9.23 -4.26 -11.21
CA PRO A 5 10.60 -4.72 -10.96
C PRO A 5 10.73 -5.35 -9.56
N VAL A 6 9.89 -6.32 -9.24
CA VAL A 6 9.86 -7.05 -7.96
C VAL A 6 9.74 -8.55 -8.21
N PRO A 7 10.15 -9.41 -7.27
CA PRO A 7 9.93 -10.86 -7.38
C PRO A 7 8.46 -11.20 -7.59
N ASP A 8 8.16 -12.21 -8.41
CA ASP A 8 6.82 -12.74 -8.68
C ASP A 8 5.77 -11.68 -9.04
N SER A 9 6.19 -10.67 -9.83
CA SER A 9 5.35 -9.53 -10.21
C SER A 9 4.03 -9.89 -10.92
N ASP A 10 3.95 -11.06 -11.53
CA ASP A 10 2.77 -11.61 -12.20
C ASP A 10 1.70 -12.15 -11.23
N ALA A 11 2.08 -12.39 -9.97
CA ALA A 11 1.18 -12.78 -8.89
C ALA A 11 0.67 -11.59 -8.06
N ILE A 12 1.01 -10.36 -8.43
CA ILE A 12 0.60 -9.14 -7.72
C ILE A 12 -0.61 -8.52 -8.42
N PHE A 13 -1.69 -8.31 -7.66
CA PHE A 13 -2.95 -7.77 -8.15
C PHE A 13 -3.35 -6.51 -7.38
N VAL A 14 -4.04 -5.59 -8.07
CA VAL A 14 -4.69 -4.45 -7.43
C VAL A 14 -6.16 -4.79 -7.23
N MET A 15 -6.63 -4.71 -5.99
CA MET A 15 -8.03 -4.94 -5.64
C MET A 15 -8.77 -3.60 -5.53
N GLY A 16 -9.99 -3.55 -6.05
CA GLY A 16 -10.85 -2.38 -5.96
C GLY A 16 -12.32 -2.75 -5.89
N ASN A 17 -13.12 -1.88 -5.28
CA ASN A 17 -14.56 -2.06 -5.23
C ASN A 17 -15.22 -1.52 -6.51
N GLN A 18 -16.24 -2.26 -6.96
CA GLN A 18 -17.08 -1.88 -8.08
C GLN A 18 -18.47 -1.48 -7.57
N TYR A 19 -18.86 -0.24 -7.86
CA TYR A 19 -20.18 0.29 -7.51
C TYR A 19 -20.92 0.70 -8.80
N PRO A 20 -21.42 -0.26 -9.58
CA PRO A 20 -21.98 -0.01 -10.91
C PRO A 20 -23.16 0.97 -10.91
N HIS A 21 -23.90 1.06 -9.80
CA HIS A 21 -25.03 1.98 -9.66
C HIS A 21 -24.66 3.36 -9.09
N ALA A 22 -23.41 3.56 -8.63
CA ALA A 22 -22.94 4.84 -8.09
C ALA A 22 -22.28 5.73 -9.16
N GLY A 23 -22.37 5.36 -10.45
CA GLY A 23 -21.73 6.09 -11.55
C GLY A 23 -20.20 5.95 -11.61
N THR A 24 -19.59 5.19 -10.69
CA THR A 24 -18.15 4.90 -10.69
C THR A 24 -17.92 3.55 -11.36
N THR A 25 -17.36 3.55 -12.56
CA THR A 25 -16.96 2.33 -13.25
C THR A 25 -15.45 2.15 -13.12
N GLN A 26 -15.01 0.95 -12.72
CA GLN A 26 -13.60 0.53 -12.70
C GLN A 26 -12.71 1.30 -11.70
N SER A 27 -13.23 1.56 -10.50
CA SER A 27 -12.38 2.09 -9.42
C SER A 27 -11.49 0.95 -8.86
N SER A 28 -10.19 1.21 -8.75
CA SER A 28 -9.28 0.40 -7.92
C SER A 28 -9.29 0.85 -6.46
N ASN A 29 -10.20 1.77 -6.10
CA ASN A 29 -10.21 2.39 -4.80
C ASN A 29 -10.93 1.49 -3.79
N SER A 30 -10.43 1.48 -2.56
CA SER A 30 -11.03 0.78 -1.43
C SER A 30 -11.00 1.69 -0.21
N GLY A 31 -12.06 1.69 0.57
CA GLY A 31 -12.05 2.34 1.87
C GLY A 31 -11.19 1.56 2.86
N VAL A 32 -10.77 2.22 3.94
CA VAL A 32 -10.06 1.57 5.05
C VAL A 32 -10.86 0.40 5.65
N PRO A 33 -12.20 0.50 5.86
CA PRO A 33 -12.96 -0.65 6.36
C PRO A 33 -12.90 -1.86 5.44
N ASP A 34 -12.94 -1.66 4.11
CA ASP A 34 -12.87 -2.75 3.14
C ASP A 34 -11.56 -3.55 3.27
N TYR A 35 -10.45 -2.88 3.60
CA TYR A 35 -9.17 -3.54 3.84
C TYR A 35 -9.25 -4.49 5.03
N TYR A 36 -9.76 -4.03 6.17
CA TYR A 36 -9.90 -4.86 7.38
C TYR A 36 -10.90 -6.00 7.19
N ASP A 37 -12.02 -5.75 6.51
CA ASP A 37 -12.99 -6.80 6.19
C ASP A 37 -12.35 -7.92 5.35
N ARG A 38 -11.54 -7.57 4.35
CA ARG A 38 -10.86 -8.55 3.49
C ARG A 38 -9.74 -9.32 4.18
N LEU A 39 -9.02 -8.72 5.11
CA LEU A 39 -8.03 -9.44 5.91
C LEU A 39 -8.65 -10.67 6.60
N THR A 40 -9.93 -10.56 7.02
CA THR A 40 -10.64 -11.65 7.68
C THR A 40 -11.47 -12.52 6.72
N GLY A 41 -12.02 -11.92 5.66
CA GLY A 41 -12.97 -12.57 4.75
C GLY A 41 -12.36 -13.17 3.48
N VAL A 42 -11.12 -12.81 3.11
CA VAL A 42 -10.47 -13.25 1.87
C VAL A 42 -9.13 -13.89 2.19
N THR A 43 -9.10 -15.22 2.18
CA THR A 43 -7.93 -16.03 2.56
C THR A 43 -7.14 -16.59 1.38
N ALA A 44 -7.53 -16.25 0.15
CA ALA A 44 -6.89 -16.74 -1.07
C ALA A 44 -5.53 -16.07 -1.37
N PHE A 45 -5.21 -14.97 -0.69
CA PHE A 45 -3.96 -14.22 -0.90
C PHE A 45 -2.96 -14.50 0.23
N GLU A 46 -1.69 -14.69 -0.15
CA GLU A 46 -0.57 -14.87 0.79
C GLU A 46 -0.37 -13.63 1.67
N GLU A 47 -0.44 -12.44 1.06
CA GLU A 47 -0.28 -11.15 1.73
C GLU A 47 -1.28 -10.14 1.15
N GLN A 48 -1.74 -9.23 2.00
CA GLN A 48 -2.62 -8.12 1.62
C GLN A 48 -2.06 -6.82 2.19
N ALA A 49 -2.04 -5.76 1.39
CA ALA A 49 -1.57 -4.44 1.81
C ALA A 49 -2.51 -3.35 1.33
N LEU A 50 -2.64 -2.28 2.12
CA LEU A 50 -3.30 -1.06 1.71
C LEU A 50 -2.24 0.02 1.51
N PHE A 51 -2.37 0.78 0.44
CA PHE A 51 -1.51 1.91 0.17
C PHE A 51 -2.29 3.07 -0.43
N ASN A 52 -1.78 4.28 -0.25
CA ASN A 52 -2.30 5.48 -0.87
C ASN A 52 -1.13 6.37 -1.28
N PHE A 53 -1.10 6.75 -2.57
CA PHE A 53 -0.15 7.73 -3.06
C PHE A 53 -0.52 9.09 -2.48
N GLN A 54 0.20 9.51 -1.45
CA GLN A 54 0.12 10.89 -1.01
C GLN A 54 0.87 11.72 -2.05
N GLY A 55 0.33 12.90 -2.43
CA GLY A 55 0.89 13.81 -3.45
C GLY A 55 2.27 14.40 -3.12
N GLY A 56 3.00 13.78 -2.20
CA GLY A 56 4.27 14.19 -1.64
C GLY A 56 4.13 15.19 -0.49
N GLY A 57 5.14 15.19 0.38
CA GLY A 57 5.34 16.21 1.41
C GLY A 57 6.60 17.02 1.12
N THR A 58 6.68 18.23 1.68
CA THR A 58 7.93 18.99 1.69
C THR A 58 8.69 18.65 2.97
N LEU A 59 9.90 18.12 2.81
CA LEU A 59 10.81 17.83 3.92
C LEU A 59 11.98 18.81 3.85
N ASP A 60 12.40 19.35 5.00
CA ASP A 60 13.68 20.02 5.07
C ASP A 60 14.80 18.99 5.05
N LEU A 61 15.70 19.11 4.08
CA LEU A 61 16.89 18.28 3.97
C LEU A 61 18.10 19.21 4.00
N ASN A 62 18.74 19.30 5.17
CA ASN A 62 19.91 20.14 5.43
C ASN A 62 19.67 21.64 5.14
N GLY A 63 18.54 22.18 5.61
CA GLY A 63 18.17 23.59 5.41
C GLY A 63 17.61 23.90 4.02
N THR A 64 17.39 22.88 3.18
CA THR A 64 16.77 23.03 1.87
C THR A 64 15.45 22.27 1.83
N PRO A 65 14.31 22.96 1.64
CA PRO A 65 13.03 22.30 1.43
C PRO A 65 13.04 21.50 0.12
N GLN A 66 12.73 20.20 0.22
CA GLN A 66 12.61 19.31 -0.92
C GLN A 66 11.25 18.63 -0.93
N ARG A 67 10.64 18.57 -2.11
CA ARG A 67 9.39 17.81 -2.29
C ARG A 67 9.74 16.34 -2.47
N VAL A 68 9.24 15.51 -1.58
CA VAL A 68 9.44 14.06 -1.60
C VAL A 68 8.10 13.40 -1.83
N ILE A 69 8.03 12.49 -2.80
CA ILE A 69 6.86 11.66 -3.01
C ILE A 69 6.89 10.52 -2.00
N GLY A 70 5.82 10.39 -1.22
CA GLY A 70 5.65 9.35 -0.23
C GLY A 70 4.38 8.56 -0.47
N VAL A 71 4.38 7.32 -0.02
CA VAL A 71 3.19 6.47 -0.02
C VAL A 71 2.87 6.18 1.45
N ALA A 72 1.62 6.44 1.85
CA ALA A 72 1.13 5.89 3.11
C ALA A 72 0.72 4.45 2.85
N ALA A 73 1.29 3.51 3.59
CA ALA A 73 1.05 2.09 3.38
C ALA A 73 1.06 1.32 4.70
N THR A 74 0.42 0.16 4.69
CA THR A 74 0.53 -0.81 5.78
C THR A 74 1.93 -1.46 5.78
N PRO A 75 2.43 -1.90 6.95
CA PRO A 75 3.72 -2.60 7.06
C PRO A 75 3.85 -3.79 6.10
N SER A 76 2.75 -4.50 5.86
CA SER A 76 2.65 -5.64 4.95
C SER A 76 3.09 -5.36 3.50
N LEU A 77 3.12 -4.10 3.05
CA LEU A 77 3.53 -3.76 1.68
C LEU A 77 4.95 -4.24 1.34
N PHE A 78 5.89 -4.17 2.29
CA PHE A 78 7.25 -4.65 2.05
C PHE A 78 7.32 -6.17 1.88
N ARG A 79 6.50 -6.91 2.64
CA ARG A 79 6.42 -8.38 2.54
C ARG A 79 5.74 -8.80 1.24
N LEU A 80 4.64 -8.14 0.86
CA LEU A 80 3.95 -8.36 -0.41
C LEU A 80 4.88 -8.12 -1.60
N LEU A 81 5.63 -7.02 -1.60
CA LEU A 81 6.57 -6.70 -2.68
C LEU A 81 7.89 -7.50 -2.59
N ARG A 82 8.11 -8.21 -1.49
CA ARG A 82 9.34 -8.98 -1.20
C ARG A 82 10.61 -8.15 -1.37
N VAL A 83 10.55 -6.87 -0.97
CA VAL A 83 11.68 -5.94 -1.03
C VAL A 83 12.19 -5.62 0.36
N PRO A 84 13.51 -5.66 0.60
CA PRO A 84 14.08 -5.22 1.87
C PRO A 84 14.06 -3.70 1.99
N PRO A 85 14.07 -3.15 3.22
CA PRO A 85 14.26 -1.72 3.42
C PRO A 85 15.71 -1.36 3.06
N LEU A 86 15.91 -0.15 2.52
CA LEU A 86 17.27 0.35 2.23
C LEU A 86 18.07 0.57 3.51
N LEU A 87 17.40 0.96 4.60
CA LEU A 87 18.00 1.24 5.90
C LEU A 87 17.10 0.68 7.02
N GLY A 88 17.72 0.17 8.08
CA GLY A 88 17.01 -0.30 9.27
C GLY A 88 16.27 -1.62 9.06
N ARG A 89 15.06 -1.72 9.64
CA ARG A 89 14.19 -2.90 9.57
C ARG A 89 12.80 -2.53 9.06
N ILE A 90 12.06 -3.53 8.61
CA ILE A 90 10.65 -3.38 8.26
C ILE A 90 9.84 -3.14 9.53
N PHE A 91 8.78 -2.33 9.42
CA PHE A 91 7.79 -2.17 10.47
C PHE A 91 7.07 -3.50 10.77
N THR A 92 6.76 -3.73 12.03
CA THR A 92 5.84 -4.78 12.46
C THR A 92 4.39 -4.34 12.21
N GLU A 93 3.44 -5.29 12.19
CA GLU A 93 2.03 -4.94 12.04
C GLU A 93 1.53 -4.01 13.16
N ALA A 94 1.98 -4.22 14.39
CA ALA A 94 1.59 -3.37 15.53
C ALA A 94 2.03 -1.91 15.35
N GLU A 95 3.16 -1.66 14.67
CA GLU A 95 3.65 -0.29 14.39
C GLU A 95 2.84 0.41 13.28
N GLY A 96 1.97 -0.32 12.57
CA GLY A 96 1.01 0.24 11.62
C GLY A 96 -0.31 0.69 12.25
N GLU A 97 -0.53 0.36 13.53
CA GLU A 97 -1.77 0.66 14.23
C GLU A 97 -1.71 2.03 14.93
N PRO A 98 -2.77 2.85 14.88
CA PRO A 98 -2.78 4.13 15.56
C PRO A 98 -2.57 4.01 17.08
N GLY A 99 -1.57 4.74 17.60
CA GLY A 99 -1.37 4.90 19.05
C GLY A 99 -0.68 3.74 19.76
N GLN A 100 0.04 2.89 19.03
CA GLN A 100 0.84 1.77 19.55
C GLN A 100 2.34 2.06 19.44
#